data_AF-A0A9N9APL8-F1
#
_entry.id   AF-A0A9N9APL8-F1
#
_cell.length_a   1.000
_cell.length_b   1.000
_cell.length_c   1.000
_cell.angle_alpha   90.00
_cell.angle_beta   90.00
_cell.angle_gamma   90.00
#
_symmetry.space_group_name_H-M   'P 1'
#
loop_
_entity.id
_entity.type
_entity.pdbx_description
1 polymer ?
#
loop_
_entity_poly.entity_id
_entity_poly.type
_entity_poly.pdbx_seq_one_letter_code
_entity_poly.pdbx_strand_id
1 'polypeptide(L)'
;MYRGSPTKLHNHVSRLLKGGIYKTPPTWYPVMKLYPPGPSILRSPLQFVDPLLTDNNKRKDDTSKNLKTKIPRPPKIEFPEDRLRKRFYKDHPYELLKPQTLLENKFSNRENWESLLGNKHPSQVTGESVIKYQLHLISKGMSEREAYAKACNEFYEIRARQEVAERVAEEQALAFGAKRNLSQVEKALWLEKENIKKCPPQITQMSRPAS
;
A
#
# COMPACT_ATOMS: atom_id res chain seq x y z
N MET A 1 -11.68 26.82 -33.86
CA MET A 1 -10.88 25.61 -33.55
C MET A 1 -11.79 24.38 -33.51
N TYR A 2 -11.45 23.31 -34.21
CA TYR A 2 -12.23 22.06 -34.23
C TYR A 2 -12.30 21.43 -32.83
N ARG A 3 -13.51 21.25 -32.29
CA ARG A 3 -13.77 20.60 -30.99
C ARG A 3 -14.29 19.17 -31.18
N GLY A 4 -13.65 18.38 -32.05
CA GLY A 4 -13.99 16.96 -32.19
C GLY A 4 -13.19 16.07 -31.25
N SER A 5 -13.68 14.85 -31.02
CA SER A 5 -12.96 13.83 -30.24
C SER A 5 -11.57 13.57 -30.86
N PRO A 6 -10.47 13.58 -30.07
CA PRO A 6 -9.12 13.26 -30.56
C PRO A 6 -9.02 11.91 -31.28
N THR A 7 -9.86 10.94 -30.90
CA THR A 7 -9.92 9.62 -31.55
C THR A 7 -10.42 9.66 -32.99
N LYS A 8 -11.15 10.71 -33.38
CA LYS A 8 -11.70 10.88 -34.75
C LYS A 8 -10.80 11.75 -35.63
N LEU A 9 -9.60 12.12 -35.16
CA LEU A 9 -8.68 13.00 -35.88
C LEU A 9 -8.29 12.47 -37.26
N HIS A 10 -7.94 11.17 -37.37
CA HIS A 10 -7.62 10.53 -38.65
C HIS A 10 -8.78 10.68 -39.66
N ASN A 11 -10.02 10.43 -39.22
CA ASN A 11 -11.23 10.54 -40.04
C ASN A 11 -11.54 11.99 -40.44
N HIS A 12 -11.17 12.96 -39.60
CA HIS A 12 -11.34 14.37 -39.93
C HIS A 12 -10.34 14.81 -40.99
N VAL A 13 -9.06 14.49 -40.81
CA VAL A 13 -8.00 14.84 -41.76
C VAL A 13 -8.18 14.11 -43.09
N SER A 14 -8.63 12.85 -43.09
CA SER A 14 -8.95 12.13 -44.32
C SER A 14 -10.07 12.80 -45.13
N ARG A 15 -11.08 13.38 -44.46
CA ARG A 15 -12.12 14.19 -45.11
C ARG A 15 -11.57 15.49 -45.69
N LEU A 16 -10.67 16.17 -44.98
CA LEU A 16 -10.04 17.41 -45.46
C LEU A 16 -9.13 17.17 -46.66
N LEU A 17 -8.39 16.06 -46.67
CA LEU A 17 -7.59 15.62 -47.82
C LEU A 17 -8.48 15.25 -49.01
N LYS A 18 -9.58 14.51 -48.78
CA LYS A 18 -10.55 14.15 -49.82
C LYS A 18 -11.25 15.38 -50.42
N GLY A 19 -11.53 16.39 -49.59
CA GLY A 19 -12.14 17.65 -50.02
C GLY A 19 -11.15 18.64 -50.65
N GLY A 20 -9.88 18.28 -50.81
CA GLY A 20 -8.85 19.14 -51.40
C GLY A 20 -8.46 20.36 -50.57
N ILE A 21 -8.92 20.44 -49.31
CA ILE A 21 -8.59 21.54 -48.38
C ILE A 21 -7.13 21.39 -47.93
N TYR A 22 -6.69 20.16 -47.67
CA TYR A 22 -5.28 19.83 -47.51
C TYR A 22 -4.74 19.21 -48.80
N LYS A 23 -3.63 19.77 -49.28
CA LYS A 23 -2.94 19.27 -50.49
C LYS A 23 -2.01 18.11 -50.17
N THR A 24 -1.35 18.16 -49.01
CA THR A 24 -0.38 17.14 -48.58
C THR A 24 -0.84 16.50 -47.27
N PRO A 25 -0.73 15.16 -47.13
CA PRO A 25 -1.02 14.50 -45.88
C PRO A 25 0.03 14.88 -44.82
N PRO A 26 -0.38 15.10 -43.57
CA PRO A 26 0.57 15.27 -42.47
C PRO A 26 1.46 14.04 -42.27
N THR A 27 2.68 14.24 -41.77
CA THR A 27 3.69 13.18 -41.57
C THR A 27 3.20 12.04 -40.65
N TRP A 28 2.36 12.34 -39.66
CA TRP A 28 1.79 11.35 -38.73
C TRP A 28 0.59 10.58 -39.32
N TYR A 29 -0.03 11.05 -40.40
CA TYR A 29 -1.24 10.46 -41.00
C TYR A 29 -1.09 8.97 -41.39
N PRO A 30 -0.03 8.53 -42.10
CA PRO A 30 0.15 7.11 -42.42
C PRO A 30 0.37 6.24 -41.18
N VAL A 31 1.06 6.76 -40.16
CA VAL A 31 1.30 6.04 -38.89
C VAL A 31 -0.02 5.82 -38.15
N MET A 32 -0.87 6.84 -38.08
CA MET A 32 -2.18 6.74 -37.43
C MET A 32 -3.17 5.84 -38.22
N LYS A 33 -2.98 5.69 -39.53
CA LYS A 33 -3.71 4.71 -40.35
C LYS A 33 -3.30 3.28 -40.01
N LEU A 34 -2.01 3.05 -39.77
CA LEU A 34 -1.45 1.74 -39.42
C LEU A 34 -1.79 1.34 -37.96
N TYR A 35 -1.73 2.31 -37.05
CA TYR A 35 -2.03 2.14 -35.63
C TYR A 35 -3.22 3.04 -35.23
N PRO A 36 -4.46 2.62 -35.51
CA PRO A 36 -5.63 3.40 -35.15
C PRO A 36 -5.73 3.54 -33.62
N PRO A 37 -6.17 4.69 -33.10
CA PRO A 37 -6.44 4.83 -31.67
C PRO A 37 -7.53 3.84 -31.25
N GLY A 38 -7.47 3.38 -30.00
CA GLY A 38 -8.50 2.50 -29.44
C GLY A 38 -9.92 3.08 -29.58
N PRO A 39 -10.97 2.22 -29.59
CA PRO A 39 -12.34 2.68 -29.70
C PRO A 39 -12.66 3.74 -28.63
N SER A 40 -13.56 4.68 -28.96
CA SER A 40 -13.93 5.75 -28.02
C SER A 40 -14.40 5.18 -26.70
N ILE A 41 -14.33 5.98 -25.63
CA ILE A 41 -14.75 5.71 -24.23
C ILE A 41 -16.25 5.37 -24.15
N LEU A 42 -16.67 4.30 -24.80
CA LEU A 42 -17.92 3.64 -24.55
C LEU A 42 -17.72 2.89 -23.25
N ARG A 43 -18.65 3.07 -22.32
CA ARG A 43 -18.69 2.38 -21.04
C ARG A 43 -18.71 0.89 -21.32
N SER A 44 -17.53 0.26 -21.35
CA SER A 44 -17.45 -1.20 -21.43
C SER A 44 -18.20 -1.75 -20.21
N PRO A 45 -19.02 -2.80 -20.38
CA PRO A 45 -19.49 -3.53 -19.22
C PRO A 45 -18.27 -3.97 -18.41
N LEU A 46 -18.42 -3.97 -17.09
CA LEU A 46 -17.38 -4.37 -16.15
C LEU A 46 -16.99 -5.81 -16.46
N GLN A 47 -15.73 -6.04 -16.84
CA GLN A 47 -15.19 -7.37 -17.13
C GLN A 47 -14.77 -8.11 -15.85
N PHE A 48 -14.51 -7.37 -14.76
CA PHE A 48 -14.20 -7.94 -13.45
C PHE A 48 -15.49 -8.32 -12.74
N VAL A 49 -15.94 -9.53 -13.00
CA VAL A 49 -17.01 -10.19 -12.27
C VAL A 49 -16.36 -11.34 -11.54
N ASP A 50 -16.11 -11.20 -10.24
CA ASP A 50 -15.65 -12.33 -9.42
C ASP A 50 -16.79 -13.37 -9.38
N PRO A 51 -16.62 -14.58 -9.96
CA PRO A 51 -17.70 -15.56 -10.03
C PRO A 51 -18.25 -15.95 -8.65
N LEU A 52 -17.40 -15.87 -7.63
CA LEU A 52 -17.73 -16.18 -6.23
C LEU A 52 -18.54 -15.08 -5.53
N LEU A 53 -18.52 -13.85 -6.02
CA LEU A 53 -19.28 -12.71 -5.46
C LEU A 53 -20.63 -12.52 -6.16
N THR A 54 -20.83 -13.09 -7.35
CA THR A 54 -22.06 -12.95 -8.13
C THR A 54 -23.23 -13.80 -7.65
N ASP A 55 -22.98 -14.97 -7.06
CA ASP A 55 -24.07 -15.92 -6.76
C ASP A 55 -24.81 -15.64 -5.45
N ASN A 56 -24.14 -15.04 -4.45
CA ASN A 56 -24.67 -14.96 -3.09
C ASN A 56 -25.51 -13.70 -2.78
N ASN A 57 -25.57 -12.73 -3.69
CA ASN A 57 -26.31 -11.49 -3.52
C ASN A 57 -27.54 -11.37 -4.44
N LYS A 58 -28.19 -12.48 -4.77
CA LYS A 58 -29.62 -12.46 -5.15
C LYS A 58 -30.47 -12.18 -3.91
N ARG A 59 -30.25 -11.04 -3.26
CA ARG A 59 -31.24 -10.50 -2.33
C ARG A 59 -32.46 -10.17 -3.18
N LYS A 60 -33.58 -10.80 -2.85
CA LYS A 60 -34.90 -10.49 -3.38
C LYS A 60 -35.25 -9.06 -2.95
N ASP A 61 -34.77 -8.08 -3.70
CA ASP A 61 -35.17 -6.70 -3.48
C ASP A 61 -36.56 -6.53 -4.10
N ASP A 62 -37.60 -6.78 -3.29
CA ASP A 62 -39.02 -6.48 -3.56
C ASP A 62 -39.29 -4.95 -3.63
N THR A 63 -38.33 -4.15 -4.10
CA THR A 63 -38.47 -2.69 -4.17
C THR A 63 -38.18 -2.18 -5.58
N SER A 64 -39.20 -2.30 -6.42
CA SER A 64 -39.35 -1.71 -7.76
C SER A 64 -39.35 -0.17 -7.78
N LYS A 65 -38.63 0.50 -6.88
CA LYS A 65 -38.71 1.96 -6.71
C LYS A 65 -37.68 2.77 -7.50
N ASN A 66 -36.74 2.13 -8.20
CA ASN A 66 -35.76 2.83 -9.03
C ASN A 66 -35.56 2.15 -10.39
N LEU A 67 -36.36 2.55 -11.39
CA LEU A 67 -36.19 2.16 -12.80
C LEU A 67 -34.91 2.73 -13.45
N LYS A 68 -34.07 3.46 -12.70
CA LYS A 68 -32.81 4.00 -13.19
C LYS A 68 -31.73 2.93 -13.13
N THR A 69 -31.14 2.60 -14.28
CA THR A 69 -29.98 1.74 -14.38
C THR A 69 -28.80 2.36 -13.62
N LYS A 70 -28.27 1.66 -12.63
CA LYS A 70 -27.08 2.12 -11.89
C LYS A 70 -25.92 2.22 -12.88
N ILE A 71 -25.20 3.34 -12.83
CA ILE A 71 -23.97 3.54 -13.61
C ILE A 71 -22.97 2.42 -13.24
N PRO A 72 -22.36 1.72 -14.22
CA PRO A 72 -21.34 0.72 -13.91
C PRO A 72 -20.16 1.40 -13.23
N ARG A 73 -19.82 0.93 -12.02
CA ARG A 73 -18.65 1.36 -11.24
C ARG A 73 -17.72 0.17 -11.07
N PRO A 74 -16.39 0.35 -11.13
CA PRO A 74 -15.46 -0.74 -10.83
C PRO A 74 -15.76 -1.35 -9.46
N PRO A 75 -15.71 -2.69 -9.32
CA PRO A 75 -15.88 -3.33 -8.02
C PRO A 75 -14.75 -2.92 -7.07
N LYS A 76 -15.05 -2.96 -5.77
CA LYS A 76 -14.03 -2.73 -4.74
C LYS A 76 -13.13 -3.96 -4.68
N ILE A 77 -11.81 -3.75 -4.76
CA ILE A 77 -10.82 -4.81 -4.60
C ILE A 77 -10.69 -5.10 -3.10
N GLU A 78 -11.03 -6.32 -2.69
CA GLU A 78 -10.93 -6.77 -1.30
C GLU A 78 -10.13 -8.06 -1.25
N PHE A 79 -9.14 -8.11 -0.36
CA PHE A 79 -8.27 -9.26 -0.19
C PHE A 79 -8.54 -9.94 1.15
N PRO A 80 -8.53 -11.29 1.23
CA PRO A 80 -8.73 -12.00 2.49
C PRO A 80 -7.69 -11.60 3.57
N GLU A 81 -6.48 -11.25 3.15
CA GLU A 81 -5.36 -10.79 3.99
C GLU A 81 -5.65 -9.45 4.68
N ASP A 82 -6.53 -8.61 4.13
CA ASP A 82 -6.86 -7.31 4.72
C ASP A 82 -7.55 -7.46 6.09
N ARG A 83 -8.29 -8.55 6.28
CA ARG A 83 -8.88 -8.88 7.59
C ARG A 83 -7.79 -9.25 8.60
N LEU A 84 -6.80 -10.03 8.17
CA LEU A 84 -5.68 -10.47 8.99
C LEU A 84 -4.78 -9.29 9.39
N ARG A 85 -4.49 -8.38 8.45
CA ARG A 85 -3.79 -7.10 8.71
C ARG A 85 -4.43 -6.30 9.82
N LYS A 86 -5.74 -6.05 9.71
CA LYS A 86 -6.49 -5.27 10.71
C LYS A 86 -6.41 -5.89 12.10
N ARG A 87 -6.48 -7.22 12.19
CA ARG A 87 -6.35 -7.93 13.46
C ARG A 87 -4.93 -7.82 14.02
N PHE A 88 -3.92 -8.12 13.20
CA PHE A 88 -2.52 -8.11 13.63
C PHE A 88 -2.07 -6.74 14.16
N TYR A 89 -2.30 -5.66 13.42
CA TYR A 89 -1.88 -4.32 13.83
C TYR A 89 -2.74 -3.72 14.95
N LYS A 90 -3.95 -4.24 15.16
CA LYS A 90 -4.76 -3.90 16.35
C LYS A 90 -4.14 -4.51 17.60
N ASP A 91 -3.69 -5.75 17.54
CA ASP A 91 -3.03 -6.43 18.65
C ASP A 91 -1.60 -5.87 18.88
N HIS A 92 -0.92 -5.40 17.81
CA HIS A 92 0.46 -4.91 17.83
C HIS A 92 0.59 -3.45 17.37
N PRO A 93 0.14 -2.47 18.16
CA PRO A 93 0.18 -1.06 17.77
C PRO A 93 1.62 -0.55 17.55
N TYR A 94 2.59 -1.07 18.31
CA TYR A 94 4.00 -0.66 18.21
C TYR A 94 4.71 -1.16 16.95
N GLU A 95 4.17 -2.17 16.24
CA GLU A 95 4.72 -2.52 14.92
C GLU A 95 4.45 -1.42 13.88
N LEU A 96 3.44 -0.57 14.07
CA LEU A 96 3.19 0.60 13.22
C LEU A 96 4.24 1.70 13.39
N LEU A 97 4.95 1.74 14.52
CA LEU A 97 6.03 2.70 14.75
C LEU A 97 7.30 2.32 13.97
N LYS A 98 7.43 1.07 13.52
CA LYS A 98 8.60 0.62 12.77
C LYS A 98 8.57 1.21 11.36
N PRO A 99 9.65 1.87 10.91
CA PRO A 99 9.67 2.48 9.58
C PRO A 99 9.62 1.40 8.50
N GLN A 100 8.76 1.59 7.49
CA GLN A 100 8.59 0.68 6.36
C GLN A 100 8.85 1.41 5.03
N THR A 101 9.64 0.80 4.17
CA THR A 101 9.90 1.28 2.81
C THR A 101 8.78 0.81 1.87
N LEU A 102 8.09 1.76 1.22
CA LEU A 102 7.06 1.49 0.21
C LEU A 102 7.62 1.45 -1.22
N LEU A 103 8.91 1.73 -1.40
CA LEU A 103 9.58 1.64 -2.68
C LEU A 103 9.71 0.16 -3.08
N GLU A 104 9.05 -0.21 -4.16
CA GLU A 104 9.11 -1.57 -4.70
C GLU A 104 10.43 -1.81 -5.46
N ASN A 105 11.13 -2.87 -5.09
CA ASN A 105 12.27 -3.37 -5.87
C ASN A 105 11.78 -4.37 -6.93
N LYS A 106 12.42 -4.39 -8.11
CA LYS A 106 12.07 -5.26 -9.26
C LYS A 106 12.32 -6.77 -9.04
N PHE A 107 12.26 -7.28 -7.82
CA PHE A 107 12.52 -8.69 -7.54
C PHE A 107 11.27 -9.57 -7.74
N SER A 108 11.51 -10.75 -8.29
CA SER A 108 10.51 -11.80 -8.53
C SER A 108 10.00 -12.34 -7.19
N ASN A 109 8.76 -12.01 -6.84
CA ASN A 109 8.10 -12.28 -5.56
C ASN A 109 7.65 -13.75 -5.37
N ARG A 110 8.48 -14.73 -5.73
CA ARG A 110 8.22 -16.14 -5.34
C ARG A 110 8.91 -16.42 -4.02
N GLU A 111 8.31 -15.91 -2.94
CA GLU A 111 8.77 -16.20 -1.59
C GLU A 111 8.13 -17.51 -1.11
N ASN A 112 8.97 -18.46 -0.70
CA ASN A 112 8.51 -19.70 -0.08
C ASN A 112 8.17 -19.42 1.38
N TRP A 113 6.91 -19.59 1.77
CA TRP A 113 6.42 -19.32 3.13
C TRP A 113 6.45 -20.54 4.05
N GLU A 114 7.44 -21.41 3.89
CA GLU A 114 7.58 -22.59 4.76
C GLU A 114 7.96 -22.24 6.20
N SER A 115 8.75 -21.18 6.36
CA SER A 115 9.13 -20.59 7.65
C SER A 115 9.02 -19.07 7.55
N LEU A 116 8.72 -18.40 8.66
CA LEU A 116 8.60 -16.95 8.70
C LEU A 116 9.93 -16.23 8.39
N LEU A 117 11.06 -16.79 8.83
CA LEU A 117 12.39 -16.20 8.62
C LEU A 117 12.93 -16.55 7.22
N GLY A 118 12.85 -17.83 6.82
CA GLY A 118 13.39 -18.31 5.56
C GLY A 118 14.85 -17.87 5.35
N ASN A 119 15.13 -17.27 4.18
CA ASN A 119 16.43 -16.68 3.85
C ASN A 119 16.53 -15.17 4.19
N LYS A 120 15.54 -14.62 4.89
CA LYS A 120 15.47 -13.19 5.21
C LYS A 120 16.26 -12.90 6.49
N HIS A 121 16.80 -11.69 6.58
CA HIS A 121 17.38 -11.23 7.84
C HIS A 121 16.25 -10.95 8.86
N PRO A 122 16.45 -11.19 10.17
CA PRO A 122 15.44 -10.91 11.21
C PRO A 122 14.84 -9.50 11.13
N SER A 123 15.65 -8.50 10.77
CA SER A 123 15.20 -7.11 10.63
C SER A 123 14.25 -6.88 9.44
N GLN A 124 14.26 -7.74 8.43
CA GLN A 124 13.38 -7.68 7.25
C GLN A 124 12.01 -8.32 7.52
N VAL A 125 11.85 -9.02 8.64
CA VAL A 125 10.57 -9.60 9.04
C VAL A 125 9.65 -8.48 9.52
N THR A 126 8.52 -8.32 8.84
CA THR A 126 7.49 -7.31 9.13
C THR A 126 6.17 -7.99 9.44
N GLY A 127 5.17 -7.23 9.87
CA GLY A 127 3.81 -7.75 10.04
C GLY A 127 3.26 -8.41 8.77
N GLU A 128 3.60 -7.88 7.59
CA GLU A 128 3.23 -8.48 6.30
C GLU A 128 3.80 -9.89 6.12
N SER A 129 5.00 -10.17 6.62
CA SER A 129 5.56 -11.51 6.61
C SER A 129 4.73 -12.47 7.47
N VAL A 130 4.27 -12.02 8.64
CA VAL A 130 3.42 -12.82 9.55
C VAL A 130 2.09 -13.14 8.88
N ILE A 131 1.46 -12.16 8.22
CA ILE A 131 0.17 -12.33 7.55
C ILE A 131 0.28 -13.30 6.38
N LYS A 132 1.33 -13.18 5.55
CA LYS A 132 1.54 -14.09 4.42
C LYS A 132 1.86 -15.51 4.89
N TYR A 133 2.65 -15.64 5.95
CA TYR A 133 2.90 -16.93 6.58
C TYR A 133 1.62 -17.54 7.13
N GLN A 134 0.81 -16.77 7.88
CA GLN A 134 -0.50 -17.20 8.37
C GLN A 134 -1.41 -17.66 7.24
N LEU A 135 -1.49 -16.90 6.13
CA LEU A 135 -2.30 -17.28 4.97
C LEU A 135 -1.83 -18.61 4.36
N HIS A 136 -0.53 -18.81 4.25
CA HIS A 136 0.06 -20.07 3.77
C HIS A 136 -0.26 -21.24 4.72
N LEU A 137 -0.22 -21.02 6.03
CA LEU A 137 -0.61 -22.02 7.03
C LEU A 137 -2.10 -22.40 6.91
N ILE A 138 -2.97 -21.41 6.66
CA ILE A 138 -4.40 -21.64 6.39
C ILE A 138 -4.57 -22.45 5.09
N SER A 139 -3.80 -22.13 4.05
CA SER A 139 -3.81 -22.90 2.80
C SER A 139 -3.35 -24.35 2.99
N LYS A 140 -2.55 -24.65 4.01
CA LYS A 140 -2.16 -26.02 4.40
C LYS A 140 -3.24 -26.74 5.21
N GLY A 141 -4.36 -26.09 5.54
CA GLY A 141 -5.49 -26.67 6.25
C GLY A 141 -5.56 -26.37 7.76
N MET A 142 -4.70 -25.50 8.29
CA MET A 142 -4.82 -25.08 9.70
C MET A 142 -5.98 -24.11 9.92
N SER A 143 -6.53 -24.11 11.13
CA SER A 143 -7.54 -23.12 11.52
C SER A 143 -6.92 -21.72 11.58
N GLU A 144 -7.70 -20.67 11.28
CA GLU A 144 -7.21 -19.29 11.28
C GLU A 144 -6.59 -18.88 12.63
N ARG A 145 -7.19 -19.33 13.74
CA ARG A 145 -6.72 -19.01 15.09
C ARG A 145 -5.40 -19.71 15.41
N GLU A 146 -5.27 -20.97 15.03
CA GLU A 146 -4.05 -21.75 15.24
C GLU A 146 -2.91 -21.24 14.36
N ALA A 147 -3.19 -20.99 13.09
CA ALA A 147 -2.25 -20.36 12.16
C ALA A 147 -1.77 -19.00 12.67
N TYR A 148 -2.67 -18.19 13.25
CA TYR A 148 -2.31 -16.90 13.86
C TYR A 148 -1.38 -17.07 15.06
N ALA A 149 -1.71 -17.98 15.98
CA ALA A 149 -0.90 -18.22 17.17
C ALA A 149 0.50 -18.72 16.79
N LYS A 150 0.59 -19.65 15.84
CA LYS A 150 1.88 -20.16 15.34
C LYS A 150 2.71 -19.06 14.69
N ALA A 151 2.10 -18.26 13.81
CA ALA A 151 2.79 -17.17 13.13
C ALA A 151 3.27 -16.09 14.12
N CYS A 152 2.47 -15.77 15.14
CA CYS A 152 2.86 -14.82 16.17
C CYS A 152 3.99 -15.36 17.07
N ASN A 153 3.95 -16.63 17.45
CA ASN A 153 5.00 -17.23 18.26
C ASN A 153 6.36 -17.20 17.54
N GLU A 154 6.40 -17.62 16.27
CA GLU A 154 7.62 -17.53 15.46
C GLU A 154 8.09 -16.06 15.32
N PHE A 155 7.15 -15.13 15.16
CA PHE A 155 7.47 -13.72 15.10
C PHE A 155 8.09 -13.20 16.42
N TYR A 156 7.53 -13.58 17.57
CA TYR A 156 8.05 -13.20 18.88
C TYR A 156 9.44 -13.77 19.12
N GLU A 157 9.69 -15.02 18.73
CA GLU A 157 11.02 -15.63 18.83
C GLU A 157 12.05 -14.86 18.01
N ILE A 158 11.71 -14.49 16.76
CA ILE A 158 12.61 -13.69 15.90
C ILE A 158 12.87 -12.32 16.53
N ARG A 159 11.85 -11.65 17.08
CA ARG A 159 12.00 -10.35 17.73
C ARG A 159 12.83 -10.41 19.00
N ALA A 160 12.58 -11.40 19.86
CA ALA A 160 13.35 -11.61 21.08
C ALA A 160 14.83 -11.89 20.75
N ARG A 161 15.07 -12.73 19.73
CA ARG A 161 16.43 -13.01 19.25
C ARG A 161 17.12 -11.76 18.71
N GLN A 162 16.41 -10.93 17.95
CA GLN A 162 16.94 -9.68 17.43
C GLN A 162 17.34 -8.72 18.57
N GLU A 163 16.46 -8.53 19.56
CA GLU A 163 16.72 -7.66 20.71
C GLU A 163 17.92 -8.13 21.53
N VAL A 164 18.02 -9.43 21.80
CA VAL A 164 19.17 -10.01 22.52
C VAL A 164 20.46 -9.84 21.71
N ALA A 165 20.41 -10.08 20.40
CA ALA A 165 21.58 -9.92 19.54
C ALA A 165 22.08 -8.48 19.50
N GLU A 166 21.18 -7.50 19.40
CA GLU A 166 21.52 -6.07 19.42
C GLU A 166 22.16 -5.67 20.76
N ARG A 167 21.58 -6.08 21.89
CA ARG A 167 22.13 -5.81 23.23
C ARG A 167 23.53 -6.40 23.41
N VAL A 168 23.70 -7.68 23.07
CA VAL A 168 25.00 -8.36 23.20
C VAL A 168 26.05 -7.72 22.29
N ALA A 169 25.67 -7.31 21.08
CA ALA A 169 26.58 -6.62 20.16
C ALA A 169 27.07 -5.27 20.74
N GLU A 170 26.19 -4.51 21.38
CA GLU A 170 26.56 -3.26 22.06
C GLU A 170 27.51 -3.52 23.24
N GLU A 171 27.18 -4.49 24.11
CA GLU A 171 28.02 -4.85 25.26
C GLU A 171 29.42 -5.29 24.82
N GLN A 172 29.50 -6.15 23.79
CA GLN A 172 30.76 -6.60 23.22
C GLN A 172 31.54 -5.42 22.64
N ALA A 173 30.91 -4.56 21.84
CA ALA A 173 31.58 -3.39 21.27
C ALA A 173 32.20 -2.49 22.35
N LEU A 174 31.47 -2.23 23.43
CA LEU A 174 31.97 -1.47 24.58
C LEU A 174 33.13 -2.18 25.28
N ALA A 175 33.04 -3.50 25.48
CA ALA A 175 34.12 -4.29 26.08
C ALA A 175 35.41 -4.25 25.26
N PHE A 176 35.31 -4.20 23.93
CA PHE A 176 36.45 -4.03 23.01
C PHE A 176 36.90 -2.57 22.85
N GLY A 177 36.36 -1.63 23.64
CA GLY A 177 36.78 -0.23 23.66
C GLY A 177 36.14 0.65 22.58
N ALA A 178 35.06 0.20 21.94
CA ALA A 178 34.30 1.06 21.03
C ALA A 178 33.67 2.23 21.80
N LYS A 179 33.77 3.44 21.24
CA LYS A 179 33.12 4.62 21.80
C LYS A 179 31.72 4.73 21.22
N ARG A 180 30.69 4.71 22.07
CA ARG A 180 29.30 4.95 21.63
C ARG A 180 29.07 6.42 21.28
N ASN A 181 28.28 6.64 20.24
CA ASN A 181 27.70 7.95 19.96
C ASN A 181 26.62 8.30 21.01
N LEU A 182 26.07 9.51 20.94
CA LEU A 182 24.94 9.88 21.79
C LEU A 182 23.78 8.88 21.60
N SER A 183 23.27 8.36 22.71
CA SER A 183 22.10 7.50 22.73
C SER A 183 20.88 8.23 22.17
N GLN A 184 19.92 7.49 21.64
CA GLN A 184 18.65 8.07 21.19
C GLN A 184 17.95 8.84 22.33
N VAL A 185 18.08 8.37 23.57
CA VAL A 185 17.56 9.03 24.77
C VAL A 185 18.26 10.38 25.02
N GLU A 186 19.58 10.40 24.94
CA GLU A 186 20.37 11.63 25.15
C GLU A 186 20.06 12.67 24.06
N LYS A 187 19.92 12.22 22.80
CA LYS A 187 19.50 13.07 21.68
C LYS A 187 18.11 13.64 21.89
N ALA A 188 17.15 12.82 22.33
CA ALA A 188 15.78 13.26 22.60
C ALA A 188 15.74 14.30 23.73
N LEU A 189 16.43 14.06 24.85
CA LEU A 189 16.49 14.98 25.98
C LEU A 189 17.16 16.32 25.60
N TRP A 190 18.19 16.26 24.74
CA TRP A 190 18.80 17.47 24.19
C TRP A 190 17.81 18.28 23.33
N LEU A 191 17.04 17.63 22.45
CA LEU A 191 16.00 18.28 21.63
C LEU A 191 14.89 18.89 22.50
N GLU A 192 14.45 18.19 23.53
CA GLU A 192 13.46 18.69 24.48
C GLU A 192 13.97 19.94 25.21
N LYS A 193 15.20 19.92 25.70
CA LYS A 193 15.83 21.07 26.37
C LYS A 193 15.92 22.28 25.44
N GLU A 194 16.32 22.07 24.18
CA GLU A 194 16.35 23.15 23.18
C GLU A 194 14.96 23.69 22.87
N ASN A 195 13.94 22.82 22.80
CA ASN A 195 12.56 23.26 22.58
C ASN A 195 11.98 24.02 23.79
N ILE A 196 12.28 23.61 25.01
CA ILE A 196 11.87 24.30 26.24
C ILE A 196 12.45 25.73 26.28
N LYS A 197 13.70 25.92 25.84
CA LYS A 197 14.29 27.28 25.76
C LYS A 197 13.56 28.17 24.75
N LYS A 198 13.07 27.61 23.64
CA LYS A 198 12.37 28.34 22.59
C LYS A 198 10.93 28.71 22.98
N CYS A 199 10.28 27.88 23.79
CA CYS A 199 8.92 28.14 24.28
C CYS A 199 8.97 29.00 25.55
N PRO A 200 8.63 30.31 25.50
CA PRO A 200 8.55 31.10 26.72
C PRO A 200 7.47 30.52 27.66
N PRO A 201 7.64 30.61 28.99
CA PRO A 201 6.66 30.11 29.94
C PRO A 201 5.33 30.85 29.77
N GLN A 202 4.29 30.16 29.29
CA GLN A 202 2.94 30.71 29.14
C GLN A 202 2.31 31.12 30.49
N ILE A 203 2.85 30.60 31.60
CA ILE A 203 2.37 30.86 32.96
C ILE A 203 2.49 32.35 33.33
N THR A 204 3.45 33.10 32.78
CA THR A 204 3.65 34.52 33.11
C THR A 204 2.65 35.45 32.41
N GLN A 205 1.95 34.98 31.37
CA GLN A 205 0.98 35.78 30.60
C GLN A 205 -0.43 35.74 31.22
N MET A 206 -0.77 34.69 31.98
CA MET A 206 -2.08 34.57 32.65
C MET A 206 -2.11 35.18 34.06
N SER A 207 -0.96 35.44 34.68
CA SER A 207 -0.86 35.95 36.06
C SER A 207 -0.67 37.46 36.16
N ARG A 208 -0.71 38.22 35.05
CA ARG A 208 -0.79 39.68 35.12
C ARG A 208 -2.27 40.09 35.29
N PRO A 209 -2.73 40.49 36.49
CA PRO A 209 -4.05 41.11 36.60
C PRO A 209 -4.05 42.40 35.79
N ALA A 210 -5.09 42.60 34.98
CA ALA A 210 -5.34 43.85 34.29
C ALA A 210 -5.42 44.97 35.33
N SER A 211 -4.44 45.87 35.33
CA SER A 211 -4.45 47.12 36.11
C SER A 211 -5.22 48.19 35.36
#